data_AF-A0A328B2S3-F1
#
_entry.id   AF-A0A328B2S3-F1
#
_cell.length_a   1.000
_cell.length_b   1.000
_cell.length_c   1.000
_cell.angle_alpha   90.00
_cell.angle_beta   90.00
_cell.angle_gamma   90.00
#
_symmetry.space_group_name_H-M   'P 1'
#
loop_
_entity.id
_entity.type
_entity.pdbx_description
1 polymer ?
#
loop_
_entity_poly.entity_id
_entity_poly.type
_entity_poly.pdbx_seq_one_letter_code
_entity_poly.pdbx_strand_id
1 'polypeptide(L)'
;MAARLLACVGAAAFTSGCIGNPLAEAKIDPASPVAGEVAKLAHSNSDYPSFSEIPAKPTDLRPARMYGQAARDVDQARVQIEQATAPGTWTLNNTETFAAAARAAAGPDVAPASAADTEAFANTLRKRATPPPPPNR
;
A
#
# COMPACT_ATOMS: atom_id res chain seq x y z
N MET A 1 -0.11 -39.26 55.85
CA MET A 1 -1.40 -38.83 55.25
C MET A 1 -1.75 -37.35 55.51
N ALA A 2 -0.79 -36.50 55.94
CA ALA A 2 -1.04 -35.06 56.17
C ALA A 2 -0.59 -34.15 55.01
N ALA A 3 0.39 -34.59 54.22
CA ALA A 3 0.96 -33.79 53.11
C ALA A 3 0.03 -33.66 51.88
N ARG A 4 -0.99 -34.52 51.75
CA ARG A 4 -1.93 -34.48 50.62
C ARG A 4 -3.09 -33.50 50.83
N LEU A 5 -3.39 -33.12 52.08
CA LEU A 5 -4.49 -32.20 52.41
C LEU A 5 -4.07 -30.73 52.31
N LEU A 6 -2.80 -30.38 52.57
CA LEU A 6 -2.31 -29.00 52.41
C LEU A 6 -2.20 -28.56 50.94
N ALA A 7 -1.98 -29.49 50.01
CA ALA A 7 -1.86 -29.17 48.59
C ALA A 7 -3.20 -28.78 47.95
N CYS A 8 -4.34 -29.24 48.50
CA CYS A 8 -5.66 -28.93 47.95
C CYS A 8 -6.19 -27.56 48.42
N VAL A 9 -5.74 -27.04 49.57
CA VAL A 9 -6.19 -25.74 50.09
C VAL A 9 -5.45 -24.57 49.42
N GLY A 10 -4.18 -24.76 49.05
CA GLY A 10 -3.40 -23.74 48.33
C GLY A 10 -3.86 -23.48 46.89
N ALA A 11 -4.48 -24.47 46.25
CA ALA A 11 -4.96 -24.35 44.86
C ALA A 11 -6.31 -23.63 44.72
N ALA A 12 -7.12 -23.58 45.79
CA ALA A 12 -8.43 -22.91 45.75
C ALA A 12 -8.32 -21.38 45.91
N ALA A 13 -7.26 -20.88 46.55
CA ALA A 13 -7.09 -19.45 46.87
C ALA A 13 -6.73 -18.57 45.65
N PHE A 14 -6.32 -19.16 44.52
CA PHE A 14 -6.00 -18.41 43.29
C PHE A 14 -7.18 -18.22 42.34
N THR A 15 -8.36 -18.77 42.65
CA THR A 15 -9.54 -18.70 41.75
C THR A 15 -10.54 -17.61 42.13
N SER A 16 -10.35 -16.90 43.26
CA SER A 16 -11.24 -15.81 43.68
C SER A 16 -10.89 -14.43 43.11
N GLY A 17 -9.92 -14.36 42.19
CA GLY A 17 -9.51 -13.12 41.54
C GLY A 17 -10.43 -12.67 40.42
N CYS A 18 -11.73 -12.52 40.66
CA CYS A 18 -12.71 -11.83 39.78
C CYS A 18 -14.06 -11.57 40.50
N ILE A 19 -14.07 -11.12 41.76
CA ILE A 19 -15.32 -10.75 42.48
C ILE A 19 -15.78 -9.31 42.15
N GLY A 20 -15.14 -8.64 41.19
CA GLY A 20 -15.66 -7.39 40.60
C GLY A 20 -16.44 -7.72 39.33
N ASN A 21 -17.64 -7.16 39.16
CA ASN A 21 -18.36 -7.21 37.88
C ASN A 21 -17.48 -6.52 36.82
N PRO A 22 -16.81 -7.24 35.92
CA PRO A 22 -15.90 -6.64 34.94
C PRO A 22 -16.63 -5.83 33.88
N LEU A 23 -17.97 -5.92 33.87
CA LEU A 23 -18.87 -5.20 32.98
C LEU A 23 -19.57 -4.03 33.70
N ALA A 24 -19.20 -3.73 34.95
CA ALA A 24 -19.73 -2.55 35.64
C ALA A 24 -19.23 -1.28 34.95
N GLU A 25 -20.15 -0.36 34.69
CA GLU A 25 -19.80 0.95 34.12
C GLU A 25 -18.81 1.70 35.02
N ALA A 26 -17.75 2.20 34.41
CA ALA A 26 -16.78 3.03 35.11
C ALA A 26 -17.41 4.38 35.45
N LYS A 27 -17.24 4.83 36.71
CA LYS A 27 -17.71 6.15 37.15
C LYS A 27 -16.94 7.24 36.41
N ILE A 28 -17.65 8.24 35.89
CA ILE A 28 -17.04 9.44 35.31
C ILE A 28 -16.33 10.22 36.43
N ASP A 29 -15.05 10.51 36.25
CA ASP A 29 -14.29 11.35 37.17
C ASP A 29 -14.72 12.82 37.05
N PRO A 30 -15.28 13.44 38.11
CA PRO A 30 -15.74 14.82 38.08
C PRO A 30 -14.60 15.85 37.99
N ALA A 31 -13.35 15.47 38.29
CA ALA A 31 -12.19 16.36 38.15
C ALA A 31 -11.71 16.48 36.69
N SER A 32 -12.24 15.66 35.77
CA SER A 32 -11.82 15.66 34.38
C SER A 32 -12.36 16.89 33.63
N PRO A 33 -11.52 17.60 32.84
CA PRO A 33 -11.95 18.75 32.04
C PRO A 33 -12.98 18.36 30.95
N VAL A 34 -13.10 17.08 30.60
CA VAL A 34 -14.06 16.55 29.62
C VAL A 34 -15.23 15.81 30.26
N ALA A 35 -15.38 15.84 31.60
CA ALA A 35 -16.43 15.10 32.31
C ALA A 35 -17.84 15.41 31.79
N GLY A 36 -18.11 16.68 31.47
CA GLY A 36 -19.40 17.11 30.93
C GLY A 36 -19.70 16.59 29.52
N GLU A 37 -18.68 16.43 28.68
CA GLU A 37 -18.84 15.88 27.32
C GLU A 37 -19.00 14.36 27.35
N VAL A 38 -18.20 13.68 28.18
CA VAL A 38 -18.32 12.23 28.40
C VAL A 38 -19.69 11.89 28.98
N ALA A 39 -20.20 12.68 29.93
CA ALA A 39 -21.55 12.47 30.46
C ALA A 39 -22.62 12.67 29.38
N LYS A 40 -22.51 13.71 28.54
CA LYS A 40 -23.46 13.91 27.43
C LYS A 40 -23.45 12.75 26.43
N LEU A 41 -22.27 12.23 26.09
CA LEU A 41 -22.13 11.11 25.15
C LEU A 41 -22.61 9.78 25.76
N ALA A 42 -22.22 9.49 27.00
CA ALA A 42 -22.61 8.26 27.70
C ALA A 42 -24.12 8.15 27.92
N HIS A 43 -24.80 9.29 28.14
CA HIS A 43 -26.26 9.33 28.27
C HIS A 43 -26.98 9.63 26.95
N SER A 44 -26.24 9.80 25.84
CA SER A 44 -26.85 9.95 24.52
C SER A 44 -27.38 8.60 24.07
N ASN A 45 -28.69 8.51 23.85
CA ASN A 45 -29.31 7.32 23.30
C ASN A 45 -29.13 7.34 21.77
N SER A 46 -27.91 7.05 21.34
CA SER A 46 -27.55 7.01 19.92
C SER A 46 -27.88 5.65 19.33
N ASP A 47 -28.29 5.61 18.06
CA ASP A 47 -28.45 4.37 17.31
C ASP A 47 -27.05 3.80 17.02
N TYR A 48 -26.61 2.87 17.87
CA TYR A 48 -25.38 2.11 17.64
C TYR A 48 -25.66 0.88 16.80
N PRO A 49 -24.79 0.56 15.83
CA PRO A 49 -24.95 -0.66 15.08
C PRO A 49 -24.83 -1.86 16.02
N SER A 50 -25.78 -2.76 15.93
CA SER A 50 -25.80 -4.01 16.67
C SER A 50 -24.85 -5.04 16.06
N PHE A 51 -24.40 -6.02 16.84
CA PHE A 51 -23.66 -7.16 16.30
C PHE A 51 -24.43 -7.95 15.24
N SER A 52 -25.77 -7.86 15.23
CA SER A 52 -26.65 -8.42 14.20
C SER A 52 -26.58 -7.69 12.85
N GLU A 53 -26.10 -6.45 12.82
CA GLU A 53 -25.92 -5.68 11.59
C GLU A 53 -24.59 -5.96 10.90
N ILE A 54 -23.70 -6.74 11.53
CA ILE A 54 -22.47 -7.19 10.89
C ILE A 54 -22.85 -8.07 9.69
N PRO A 55 -22.45 -7.71 8.46
CA PRO A 55 -22.75 -8.51 7.29
C PRO A 55 -22.19 -9.92 7.42
N ALA A 56 -22.89 -10.89 6.83
CA ALA A 56 -22.39 -12.25 6.75
C ALA A 56 -21.04 -12.29 6.03
N LYS A 57 -20.18 -13.24 6.44
CA LYS A 57 -18.89 -13.47 5.78
C LYS A 57 -19.10 -13.67 4.27
N PRO A 58 -18.33 -12.98 3.41
CA PRO A 58 -18.37 -13.22 1.97
C PRO A 58 -18.10 -14.70 1.65
N THR A 59 -18.94 -15.27 0.80
CA THR A 59 -18.86 -16.69 0.40
C THR A 59 -17.98 -16.92 -0.82
N ASP A 60 -17.62 -15.85 -1.51
CA ASP A 60 -16.81 -15.79 -2.73
C ASP A 60 -15.30 -15.69 -2.46
N LEU A 61 -14.88 -15.95 -1.22
CA LEU A 61 -13.47 -15.98 -0.86
C LEU A 61 -12.76 -17.17 -1.52
N ARG A 62 -11.57 -16.90 -2.06
CA ARG A 62 -10.70 -17.94 -2.61
C ARG A 62 -10.41 -19.02 -1.55
N PRO A 63 -10.67 -20.31 -1.83
CA PRO A 63 -10.31 -21.38 -0.91
C PRO A 63 -8.80 -21.44 -0.64
N ALA A 64 -8.39 -21.76 0.59
CA ALA A 64 -6.98 -21.77 0.98
C ALA A 64 -6.08 -22.61 0.04
N ARG A 65 -6.56 -23.76 -0.43
CA ARG A 65 -5.81 -24.63 -1.37
C ARG A 65 -5.53 -23.97 -2.73
N MET A 66 -6.41 -23.07 -3.19
CA MET A 66 -6.26 -22.39 -4.47
C MET A 66 -5.07 -21.42 -4.49
N TYR A 67 -4.66 -20.88 -3.33
CA TYR A 67 -3.46 -20.05 -3.27
C TYR A 67 -2.19 -20.84 -3.59
N GLY A 68 -2.07 -22.06 -3.05
CA GLY A 68 -0.94 -22.94 -3.35
C GLY A 68 -0.94 -23.43 -4.80
N GLN A 69 -2.12 -23.63 -5.39
CA GLN A 69 -2.22 -23.95 -6.82
C GLN A 69 -1.75 -22.77 -7.69
N ALA A 70 -2.28 -21.57 -7.44
CA ALA A 70 -1.90 -20.38 -8.19
C ALA A 70 -0.39 -20.07 -8.09
N ALA A 71 0.22 -20.28 -6.92
CA ALA A 71 1.66 -20.12 -6.76
C ALA A 71 2.46 -21.10 -7.64
N ARG A 72 2.05 -22.39 -7.67
CA ARG A 72 2.68 -23.39 -8.54
C ARG A 72 2.51 -23.06 -10.02
N ASP A 73 1.34 -22.57 -10.42
CA ASP A 73 1.07 -22.19 -11.81
C ASP A 73 2.00 -21.03 -12.23
N VAL A 74 2.22 -20.04 -11.35
CA VAL A 74 3.16 -18.94 -11.57
C VAL A 74 4.60 -19.44 -11.67
N ASP A 75 5.02 -20.35 -10.79
CA ASP A 75 6.37 -20.93 -10.85
C ASP A 75 6.61 -21.71 -12.14
N GLN A 76 5.60 -22.46 -12.60
CA GLN A 76 5.67 -23.18 -13.87
C GLN A 76 5.73 -22.21 -15.05
N ALA A 77 4.93 -21.15 -15.05
CA ALA A 77 4.97 -20.12 -16.09
C ALA A 77 6.33 -19.42 -16.14
N ARG A 78 6.95 -19.14 -14.98
CA ARG A 78 8.30 -18.58 -14.91
C ARG A 78 9.29 -19.49 -15.65
N VAL A 79 9.33 -20.77 -15.29
CA VAL A 79 10.25 -21.75 -15.91
C VAL A 79 10.03 -21.83 -17.42
N GLN A 80 8.78 -21.82 -17.88
CA GLN A 80 8.46 -21.83 -19.31
C GLN A 80 8.99 -20.58 -20.03
N ILE A 81 8.81 -19.39 -19.44
CA ILE A 81 9.30 -18.14 -20.03
C ILE A 81 10.83 -18.12 -20.06
N GLU A 82 11.49 -18.52 -18.97
CA GLU A 82 12.96 -18.62 -18.91
C GLU A 82 13.50 -19.53 -20.02
N GLN A 83 12.87 -20.69 -20.24
CA GLN A 83 13.24 -21.60 -21.31
C GLN A 83 12.95 -21.03 -22.70
N ALA A 84 11.78 -20.42 -22.90
CA ALA A 84 11.38 -19.87 -24.19
C ALA A 84 12.24 -18.67 -24.61
N THR A 85 12.75 -17.91 -23.64
CA THR A 85 13.58 -16.71 -23.86
C THR A 85 15.08 -16.97 -23.74
N ALA A 86 15.48 -18.22 -23.50
CA ALA A 86 16.89 -18.58 -23.39
C ALA A 86 17.69 -18.18 -24.65
N PRO A 87 18.98 -17.84 -24.52
CA PRO A 87 19.80 -17.54 -25.69
C PRO A 87 19.75 -18.69 -26.71
N GLY A 88 19.46 -18.35 -27.97
CA GLY A 88 19.42 -19.31 -29.07
C GLY A 88 18.10 -20.08 -29.24
N THR A 89 17.08 -19.86 -28.42
CA THR A 89 15.73 -20.44 -28.63
C THR A 89 14.84 -19.60 -29.55
N TRP A 90 15.30 -18.39 -29.88
CA TRP A 90 14.64 -17.48 -30.82
C TRP A 90 15.66 -16.96 -31.84
N THR A 91 15.18 -16.72 -33.05
CA THR A 91 15.95 -16.11 -34.14
C THR A 91 15.15 -14.94 -34.68
N LEU A 92 15.78 -13.78 -34.79
CA LEU A 92 15.20 -12.64 -35.49
C LEU A 92 15.40 -12.83 -36.99
N ASN A 93 14.31 -13.05 -37.71
CA ASN A 93 14.32 -13.05 -39.17
C ASN A 93 14.00 -11.65 -39.69
N ASN A 94 14.47 -11.32 -40.88
CA ASN A 94 14.14 -10.07 -41.59
C ASN A 94 14.50 -8.77 -40.83
N THR A 95 15.52 -8.82 -39.97
CA THR A 95 15.98 -7.65 -39.19
C THR A 95 16.34 -6.46 -40.07
N GLU A 96 17.01 -6.72 -41.20
CA GLU A 96 17.37 -5.67 -42.15
C GLU A 96 16.15 -5.07 -42.86
N THR A 97 15.17 -5.88 -43.23
CA THR A 97 13.91 -5.40 -43.80
C THR A 97 13.14 -4.53 -42.81
N PHE A 98 13.05 -4.97 -41.56
CA PHE A 98 12.45 -4.19 -40.48
C PHE A 98 13.20 -2.86 -40.26
N ALA A 99 14.53 -2.90 -40.19
CA ALA A 99 15.35 -1.70 -39.99
C ALA A 99 15.23 -0.73 -41.18
N ALA A 100 15.20 -1.23 -42.41
CA ALA A 100 15.00 -0.42 -43.60
C ALA A 100 13.61 0.26 -43.61
N ALA A 101 12.55 -0.49 -43.26
CA ALA A 101 11.20 0.07 -43.13
C ALA A 101 11.13 1.13 -42.03
N ALA A 102 11.76 0.89 -40.87
CA ALA A 102 11.82 1.84 -39.77
C ALA A 102 12.55 3.14 -40.17
N ARG A 103 13.69 3.04 -40.87
CA ARG A 103 14.41 4.22 -41.39
C ARG A 103 13.58 4.98 -42.42
N ALA A 104 12.89 4.28 -43.33
CA ALA A 104 12.01 4.92 -44.30
C ALA A 104 10.83 5.65 -43.62
N ALA A 105 10.27 5.07 -42.56
CA ALA A 105 9.18 5.67 -41.78
C ALA A 105 9.64 6.85 -40.92
N ALA A 106 10.87 6.82 -40.40
CA ALA A 106 11.45 7.91 -39.61
C ALA A 106 11.64 9.20 -40.43
N GLY A 107 11.68 9.09 -41.77
CA GLY A 107 11.92 10.22 -42.65
C GLY A 107 13.41 10.55 -42.79
N PRO A 108 13.75 11.62 -43.53
CA PRO A 108 15.15 12.00 -43.74
C PRO A 108 15.81 12.41 -42.42
N ASP A 109 17.10 12.10 -42.29
CA ASP A 109 17.92 12.61 -41.19
C ASP A 109 17.84 14.14 -41.17
N VAL A 110 17.43 14.68 -40.01
CA VAL A 110 17.41 16.12 -39.81
C VAL A 110 18.87 16.59 -39.71
N ALA A 111 19.27 17.49 -40.60
CA ALA A 111 20.60 18.08 -40.54
C ALA A 111 20.84 18.69 -39.15
N PRO A 112 22.02 18.52 -38.56
CA PRO A 112 22.34 19.15 -37.29
C PRO A 112 22.17 20.67 -37.42
N ALA A 113 21.59 21.31 -36.40
CA ALA A 113 21.42 22.75 -36.37
C ALA A 113 22.79 23.44 -36.57
N SER A 114 22.82 24.53 -37.34
CA SER A 114 24.07 25.25 -37.54
C SER A 114 24.55 25.87 -36.22
N ALA A 115 25.86 26.00 -36.07
CA ALA A 115 26.44 26.68 -34.90
C ALA A 115 25.94 28.13 -34.78
N ALA A 116 25.69 28.79 -35.92
CA ALA A 116 25.15 30.15 -35.96
C ALA A 116 23.71 30.21 -35.44
N ASP A 117 22.84 29.27 -35.85
CA ASP A 117 21.45 29.20 -35.36
C ASP A 117 21.40 28.89 -33.87
N THR A 118 22.30 28.02 -33.41
CA THR A 118 22.44 27.67 -31.99
C THR A 118 22.86 28.88 -31.16
N GLU A 119 23.84 29.65 -31.62
CA GLU A 119 24.26 30.88 -30.94
C GLU A 119 23.19 31.99 -30.98
N ALA A 120 22.48 32.13 -32.10
CA ALA A 120 21.38 33.10 -32.21
C ALA A 120 20.24 32.76 -31.23
N PHE A 121 19.89 31.48 -31.11
CA PHE A 121 18.92 30.99 -30.13
C PHE A 121 19.41 31.22 -28.70
N ALA A 122 20.66 30.85 -28.38
CA ALA A 122 21.24 31.06 -27.06
C ALA A 122 21.26 32.55 -26.67
N ASN A 123 21.63 33.44 -27.60
CA ASN A 123 21.58 34.90 -27.38
C ASN A 123 20.17 35.41 -27.09
N THR A 124 19.16 34.86 -27.78
CA THR A 124 17.75 35.20 -27.55
C THR A 124 17.31 34.82 -26.14
N LEU A 125 17.72 33.64 -25.66
CA LEU A 125 17.45 33.20 -24.30
C LEU A 125 18.15 34.11 -23.26
N ARG A 126 19.42 34.46 -23.48
CA ARG A 126 20.18 35.37 -22.58
C ARG A 126 19.49 36.73 -22.44
N LYS A 127 19.02 37.31 -23.55
CA LYS A 127 18.30 38.60 -23.54
C LYS A 127 16.99 38.54 -22.76
N ARG A 128 16.22 37.45 -22.91
CA ARG A 128 14.98 37.24 -22.15
C ARG A 128 15.22 37.00 -20.66
N ALA A 129 16.35 36.37 -20.32
CA ALA A 129 16.75 36.12 -18.94
C ALA A 129 17.38 37.33 -18.24
N THR A 130 17.64 38.43 -18.96
CA THR A 130 18.23 39.64 -18.36
C THR A 130 17.17 40.39 -17.55
N PRO A 131 17.35 40.57 -16.23
CA PRO A 131 16.40 41.30 -15.39
C PRO A 131 16.23 42.75 -15.85
N PRO A 132 15.05 43.37 -15.65
CA PRO A 132 14.85 44.79 -15.94
C PRO A 132 15.80 45.65 -15.09
N PRO A 133 16.20 46.84 -15.60
CA PRO A 133 17.06 47.74 -14.83
C PRO A 133 16.38 48.16 -13.52
N PRO A 134 17.15 48.35 -12.43
CA PRO A 134 16.60 48.80 -11.16
C PRO A 134 15.99 50.21 -11.30
N PRO A 135 14.90 50.52 -10.59
CA PRO A 135 14.31 51.86 -10.61
C PRO A 135 15.29 52.89 -10.06
N ASN A 136 15.30 54.09 -10.65
CA ASN A 136 16.06 55.23 -10.14
C ASN A 136 15.57 55.58 -8.74
N ARG A 137 16.49 55.68 -7.76
CA ARG A 137 16.21 56.20 -6.42
C ARG A 137 16.12 57.72 -6.42
#